data_AF-A0A817U0N7-F1
#
_entry.id   AF-A0A817U0N7-F1
#
_cell.length_a   1.000
_cell.length_b   1.000
_cell.length_c   1.000
_cell.angle_alpha   90.00
_cell.angle_beta   90.00
_cell.angle_gamma   90.00
#
_symmetry.space_group_name_H-M   'P 1'
#
loop_
_entity.id
_entity.type
_entity.pdbx_description
1 polymer ?
#
loop_
_entity_poly.entity_id
_entity_poly.type
_entity_poly.pdbx_seq_one_letter_code
_entity_poly.pdbx_strand_id
1 'polypeptide(L)'
;MEVIEVAQYESDKSDEEVAEENDGNRFRRFISSLRLLNIIYMSSHLCSDATYKLAWQASKIVNNWSIERDTTEPTISLKLWTSSYQWAKSTKNITCILNDSSNKYYIPGRDLQSITQANLDKYENKKWTTFNQFKKSFDIWCLEMKNDPNWKTSKCNCPAFFKNYICKHAVGMTIRL
;
A
#
# COMPACT_ATOMS: atom_id res chain seq x y z
N MET A 1 -82.09 -5.71 -19.55
CA MET A 1 -81.08 -6.66 -20.07
C MET A 1 -80.02 -5.87 -20.79
N GLU A 2 -78.75 -5.87 -20.44
CA GLU A 2 -78.03 -6.29 -19.24
C GLU A 2 -76.70 -5.55 -19.41
N VAL A 3 -76.45 -4.56 -18.56
CA VAL A 3 -75.15 -3.89 -18.48
C VAL A 3 -74.35 -4.71 -17.48
N ILE A 4 -73.29 -5.38 -17.94
CA ILE A 4 -72.33 -6.02 -17.04
C ILE A 4 -71.15 -5.07 -16.90
N GLU A 5 -71.17 -4.31 -15.80
CA GLU A 5 -70.01 -3.60 -15.26
C GLU A 5 -68.95 -4.63 -14.82
N VAL A 6 -67.75 -4.51 -15.36
CA VAL A 6 -66.58 -5.24 -14.85
C VAL A 6 -65.92 -4.37 -13.79
N ALA A 7 -65.69 -4.99 -12.64
CA ALA A 7 -65.28 -4.42 -11.37
C ALA A 7 -64.05 -3.50 -11.45
N GLN A 8 -64.13 -2.41 -10.67
CA GLN A 8 -63.00 -1.60 -10.24
C GLN A 8 -62.02 -2.48 -9.46
N TYR A 9 -60.75 -2.48 -9.85
CA TYR A 9 -59.66 -2.96 -9.03
C TYR A 9 -58.90 -1.75 -8.49
N GLU A 10 -58.90 -1.63 -7.17
CA GLU A 10 -58.33 -0.51 -6.44
C GLU A 10 -56.81 -0.45 -6.58
N SER A 11 -56.35 0.79 -6.59
CA SER A 11 -54.97 1.22 -6.63
C SER A 11 -54.29 0.94 -5.29
N ASP A 12 -53.34 0.02 -5.26
CA ASP A 12 -52.25 0.01 -4.27
C ASP A 12 -50.92 0.13 -5.01
N LYS A 13 -50.53 1.38 -5.27
CA LYS A 13 -49.18 1.76 -5.67
C LYS A 13 -48.35 1.75 -4.39
N SER A 14 -47.78 0.60 -4.04
CA SER A 14 -46.74 0.52 -3.02
C SER A 14 -45.51 1.26 -3.53
N ASP A 15 -45.03 2.18 -2.71
CA ASP A 15 -43.88 3.03 -2.96
C ASP A 15 -42.63 2.19 -3.30
N GLU A 16 -42.20 2.25 -4.56
CA GLU A 16 -40.85 1.87 -4.95
C GLU A 16 -39.89 2.89 -4.33
N GLU A 17 -39.41 2.59 -3.12
CA GLU A 17 -38.16 3.15 -2.61
C GLU A 17 -37.03 2.73 -3.56
N VAL A 18 -36.76 3.58 -4.54
CA VAL A 18 -35.54 3.51 -5.34
C VAL A 18 -34.38 3.81 -4.40
N ALA A 19 -33.81 2.75 -3.83
CA ALA A 19 -32.51 2.82 -3.19
C ALA A 19 -31.52 3.36 -4.23
N GLU A 20 -31.15 4.63 -4.10
CA GLU A 20 -30.01 5.20 -4.82
C GLU A 20 -28.78 4.36 -4.47
N GLU A 21 -28.45 3.42 -5.34
CA GLU A 21 -27.15 2.78 -5.38
C GLU A 21 -26.11 3.89 -5.61
N ASN A 22 -25.55 4.35 -4.49
CA ASN A 22 -24.39 5.19 -4.46
C ASN A 22 -23.20 4.38 -5.04
N ASP A 23 -23.10 4.32 -6.38
CA ASP A 23 -21.96 3.79 -7.15
C ASP A 23 -20.77 4.74 -6.98
N GLY A 24 -20.32 4.83 -5.71
CA GLY A 24 -19.17 5.58 -5.29
C GLY A 24 -17.92 4.97 -5.91
N ASN A 25 -17.52 5.53 -7.05
CA ASN A 25 -16.18 5.50 -7.61
C ASN A 25 -15.46 4.15 -7.53
N ARG A 26 -16.08 3.13 -8.16
CA ARG A 26 -15.35 1.91 -8.51
C ARG A 26 -14.23 2.28 -9.51
N PHE A 27 -13.01 1.84 -9.25
CA PHE A 27 -11.85 2.12 -10.10
C PHE A 27 -12.00 1.39 -11.46
N ARG A 28 -12.70 2.00 -12.43
CA ARG A 28 -12.86 1.46 -13.79
C ARG A 28 -11.73 1.98 -14.67
N ARG A 29 -10.86 1.10 -15.16
CA ARG A 29 -9.88 1.44 -16.20
C ARG A 29 -10.49 1.16 -17.57
N PHE A 30 -10.73 2.21 -18.33
CA PHE A 30 -11.06 2.08 -19.75
C PHE A 30 -9.76 2.02 -20.55
N ILE A 31 -9.43 0.84 -21.06
CA ILE A 31 -8.39 0.69 -22.07
C ILE A 31 -9.09 0.80 -23.42
N SER A 32 -8.90 1.93 -24.11
CA SER A 32 -9.41 2.10 -25.47
C SER A 32 -8.65 1.17 -26.41
N SER A 33 -9.39 0.40 -27.22
CA SER A 33 -8.81 -0.42 -28.30
C SER A 33 -7.98 0.41 -29.28
N LEU A 34 -8.35 1.67 -29.53
CA LEU A 34 -7.55 2.60 -30.34
C LEU A 34 -6.16 2.88 -29.74
N ARG A 35 -6.05 3.00 -28.41
CA ARG A 35 -4.74 3.18 -27.75
C ARG A 35 -3.87 1.93 -27.88
N LEU A 36 -4.46 0.75 -27.78
CA LEU A 36 -3.74 -0.51 -27.98
C LEU A 36 -3.29 -0.67 -29.44
N LEU A 37 -4.16 -0.34 -30.40
CA LEU A 37 -3.83 -0.36 -31.83
C LEU A 37 -2.71 0.61 -32.18
N ASN A 38 -2.69 1.80 -31.57
CA ASN A 38 -1.61 2.76 -31.80
C ASN A 38 -0.26 2.24 -31.26
N ILE A 39 -0.25 1.56 -30.10
CA ILE A 39 0.96 0.93 -29.54
C ILE A 39 1.44 -0.23 -30.44
N ILE A 40 0.52 -1.03 -30.97
CA ILE A 40 0.83 -2.10 -31.92
C ILE A 40 1.41 -1.51 -33.21
N TYR A 41 0.83 -0.43 -33.73
CA TYR A 41 1.32 0.26 -34.93
C TYR A 41 2.74 0.82 -34.75
N MET A 42 3.07 1.31 -33.56
CA MET A 42 4.42 1.77 -33.23
C MET A 42 5.41 0.63 -32.95
N SER A 43 4.94 -0.61 -32.83
CA SER A 43 5.80 -1.78 -32.59
C SER A 43 6.25 -2.34 -33.95
N SER A 44 7.51 -2.10 -34.31
CA SER A 44 8.05 -2.43 -35.63
C SER A 44 8.17 -3.93 -35.90
N HIS A 45 8.37 -4.75 -34.87
CA HIS A 45 8.54 -6.19 -35.00
C HIS A 45 7.90 -6.93 -33.82
N LEU A 46 6.95 -7.81 -34.11
CA LEU A 46 6.48 -8.84 -33.20
C LEU A 46 7.12 -10.16 -33.63
N CYS A 47 7.87 -10.80 -32.74
CA CYS A 47 8.40 -12.13 -33.02
C CYS A 47 7.24 -13.12 -33.12
N SER A 48 7.25 -14.01 -34.13
CA SER A 48 6.22 -15.05 -34.30
C SER A 48 6.14 -15.98 -33.08
N ASP A 49 7.24 -16.10 -32.35
CA ASP A 49 7.39 -16.97 -31.18
C ASP A 49 7.22 -16.19 -29.86
N ALA A 50 6.75 -14.94 -29.93
CA ALA A 50 6.50 -14.13 -28.76
C ALA A 50 5.39 -14.75 -27.90
N THR A 51 5.74 -15.11 -26.67
CA THR A 51 4.77 -15.56 -25.67
C THR A 51 4.43 -14.39 -24.73
N TYR A 52 3.14 -14.22 -24.44
CA TYR A 52 2.71 -13.22 -23.45
C TYR A 52 2.53 -13.88 -22.09
N LYS A 53 2.83 -13.14 -21.03
CA LYS A 53 2.60 -13.59 -19.65
C LYS A 53 1.72 -12.59 -18.92
N LEU A 54 0.51 -13.02 -18.55
CA LEU A 54 -0.37 -12.24 -17.69
C LEU A 54 0.11 -12.37 -16.24
N ALA A 55 0.68 -11.29 -15.73
CA ALA A 55 1.19 -11.19 -14.37
C ALA A 55 0.09 -10.76 -13.40
N TRP A 56 -0.67 -11.73 -12.88
CA TRP A 56 -1.56 -11.51 -11.74
C TRP A 56 -0.73 -11.74 -10.47
N GLN A 57 -0.61 -10.74 -9.58
CA GLN A 57 0.20 -10.73 -8.34
C GLN A 57 1.59 -10.08 -8.50
N ALA A 58 1.60 -8.74 -8.47
CA ALA A 58 2.83 -7.94 -8.40
C ALA A 58 3.74 -8.33 -7.21
N SER A 59 3.19 -8.83 -6.10
CA SER A 59 3.97 -9.18 -4.90
C SER A 59 4.89 -10.39 -5.11
N LYS A 60 4.44 -11.45 -5.78
CA LYS A 60 5.26 -12.65 -6.02
C LYS A 60 6.38 -12.40 -7.04
N ILE A 61 6.10 -11.59 -8.06
CA ILE A 61 7.10 -11.22 -9.08
C ILE A 61 8.18 -10.34 -8.46
N VAL A 62 7.80 -9.33 -7.68
CA VAL A 62 8.74 -8.46 -6.97
C VAL A 62 9.58 -9.26 -5.98
N ASN A 63 8.99 -10.21 -5.25
CA ASN A 63 9.74 -11.10 -4.34
C ASN A 63 10.74 -11.96 -5.11
N ASN A 64 10.37 -12.51 -6.27
CA ASN A 64 11.25 -13.38 -7.05
C ASN A 64 12.37 -12.63 -7.78
N TRP A 65 12.18 -11.35 -8.14
CA TRP A 65 13.24 -10.50 -8.70
C TRP A 65 14.35 -10.15 -7.70
N SER A 66 14.13 -10.42 -6.41
CA SER A 66 15.09 -10.14 -5.33
C SER A 66 15.79 -11.39 -4.77
N ILE A 67 15.53 -12.59 -5.32
CA ILE A 67 16.10 -13.85 -4.82
C ILE A 67 17.57 -14.03 -5.25
N GLU A 68 18.01 -13.42 -6.35
CA GLU A 68 19.42 -13.41 -6.79
C GLU A 68 20.26 -12.36 -6.05
N ARG A 69 20.22 -12.35 -4.71
CA ARG A 69 21.23 -11.65 -3.93
C ARG A 69 22.16 -12.65 -3.30
N ASP A 70 23.41 -12.60 -3.76
CA ASP A 70 24.54 -13.17 -3.05
C ASP A 70 24.46 -12.79 -1.57
N THR A 71 24.72 -13.78 -0.72
CA THR A 71 24.79 -13.76 0.75
C THR A 71 25.90 -12.85 1.31
N THR A 72 26.19 -11.75 0.62
CA THR A 72 27.12 -10.73 1.10
C THR A 72 26.42 -9.85 2.12
N GLU A 73 27.09 -9.59 3.24
CA GLU A 73 26.56 -8.71 4.26
C GLU A 73 26.30 -7.31 3.67
N PRO A 74 25.17 -6.66 3.98
CA PRO A 74 24.88 -5.34 3.44
C PRO A 74 25.88 -4.31 3.98
N THR A 75 26.82 -3.90 3.14
CA THR A 75 27.75 -2.81 3.46
C THR A 75 26.98 -1.48 3.50
N ILE A 76 26.86 -0.89 4.68
CA ILE A 76 26.18 0.40 4.85
C ILE A 76 27.06 1.51 4.28
N SER A 77 26.57 2.20 3.23
CA SER A 77 27.28 3.36 2.68
C SER A 77 27.42 4.50 3.71
N LEU A 78 28.52 5.27 3.64
CA LEU A 78 28.75 6.46 4.48
C LEU A 78 27.60 7.47 4.40
N LYS A 79 27.01 7.63 3.20
CA LYS A 79 25.84 8.49 2.98
C LYS A 79 24.63 8.03 3.80
N LEU A 80 24.38 6.73 3.82
CA LEU A 80 23.28 6.16 4.60
C LEU A 80 23.54 6.30 6.09
N TRP A 81 24.76 6.03 6.57
CA TRP A 81 25.18 6.29 7.95
C TRP A 81 24.89 7.72 8.38
N THR A 82 25.38 8.69 7.60
CA THR A 82 25.21 10.12 7.88
C THR A 82 23.73 10.50 7.96
N SER A 83 22.93 10.04 6.99
CA SER A 83 21.48 10.32 6.97
C SER A 83 20.72 9.65 8.12
N SER A 84 21.18 8.49 8.57
CA SER A 84 20.59 7.74 9.69
C SER A 84 20.92 8.41 11.02
N TYR A 85 22.15 8.86 11.20
CA TYR A 85 22.59 9.61 12.37
C TYR A 85 21.86 10.96 12.49
N GLN A 86 21.77 11.71 11.38
CA GLN A 86 21.00 12.96 11.36
C GLN A 86 19.52 12.73 11.69
N TRP A 87 18.94 11.65 11.17
CA TRP A 87 17.58 11.27 11.50
C TRP A 87 17.43 10.86 12.97
N ALA A 88 18.37 10.09 13.53
CA ALA A 88 18.38 9.70 14.93
C ALA A 88 18.46 10.92 15.85
N LYS A 89 19.22 11.95 15.46
CA LYS A 89 19.33 13.22 16.18
C LYS A 89 18.06 14.09 16.09
N SER A 90 17.20 13.89 15.08
CA SER A 90 15.94 14.66 14.97
C SER A 90 15.04 14.40 16.17
N THR A 91 14.21 15.35 16.61
CA THR A 91 13.36 15.22 17.81
C THR A 91 12.03 14.50 17.55
N LYS A 92 12.00 13.57 16.59
CA LYS A 92 10.77 12.82 16.27
C LYS A 92 10.42 11.86 17.40
N ASN A 93 9.17 11.92 17.87
CA ASN A 93 8.63 11.00 18.85
C ASN A 93 8.22 9.70 18.16
N ILE A 94 8.73 8.58 18.66
CA ILE A 94 8.53 7.24 18.09
C ILE A 94 7.67 6.46 19.07
N THR A 95 6.56 5.92 18.58
CA THR A 95 5.70 5.05 19.39
C THR A 95 6.19 3.62 19.25
N CYS A 96 6.48 2.97 20.36
CA CYS A 96 6.93 1.58 20.40
C CYS A 96 5.82 0.68 20.95
N ILE A 97 5.55 -0.42 20.26
CA ILE A 97 4.74 -1.53 20.76
C ILE A 97 5.68 -2.72 20.89
N LEU A 98 5.93 -3.11 22.13
CA LEU A 98 6.77 -4.25 22.47
C LEU A 98 5.95 -5.55 22.36
N ASN A 99 6.51 -6.56 21.72
CA ASN A 99 5.97 -7.93 21.76
C ASN A 99 7.09 -8.90 22.18
N ASP A 100 6.71 -10.09 22.63
CA ASP A 100 7.66 -11.11 23.12
C ASP A 100 8.72 -11.52 22.09
N SER A 101 8.40 -11.44 20.80
CA SER A 101 9.28 -11.89 19.70
C SER A 101 9.78 -10.76 18.78
N SER A 102 9.04 -9.66 18.64
CA SER A 102 9.45 -8.51 17.82
C SER A 102 8.87 -7.19 18.33
N ASN A 103 9.69 -6.14 18.31
CA ASN A 103 9.27 -4.79 18.63
C ASN A 103 8.86 -4.07 17.36
N LYS A 104 7.68 -3.45 17.39
CA LYS A 104 7.18 -2.59 16.32
C LYS A 104 7.35 -1.13 16.70
N TYR A 105 8.06 -0.40 15.86
CA TYR A 105 8.30 1.03 16.00
C TYR A 105 7.53 1.79 14.93
N TYR A 106 6.63 2.65 15.36
CA TYR A 106 5.88 3.55 14.49
C TYR A 106 6.57 4.91 14.44
N ILE A 107 7.01 5.27 13.25
CA ILE A 107 7.82 6.43 12.95
C ILE A 107 6.97 7.41 12.13
N PRO A 108 6.84 8.68 12.57
CA PRO A 108 6.06 9.65 11.82
C PRO A 108 6.76 10.02 10.52
N GLY A 109 5.94 10.22 9.48
CA GLY A 109 6.31 10.67 8.14
C GLY A 109 6.90 12.08 8.13
N ARG A 110 6.97 12.70 6.95
CA ARG A 110 7.73 13.96 6.78
C ARG A 110 7.19 15.09 7.66
N ASP A 111 5.88 15.27 7.69
CA ASP A 111 5.25 16.47 8.24
C ASP A 111 4.78 16.28 9.70
N LEU A 112 4.80 15.04 10.20
CA LEU A 112 4.36 14.71 11.56
C LEU A 112 5.56 14.61 12.51
N GLN A 113 5.41 15.20 13.71
CA GLN A 113 6.41 15.09 14.79
C GLN A 113 6.10 13.96 15.78
N SER A 114 4.84 13.58 15.92
CA SER A 114 4.37 12.52 16.82
C SER A 114 3.20 11.74 16.19
N ILE A 115 2.97 10.52 16.68
CA ILE A 115 1.84 9.68 16.27
C ILE A 115 0.93 9.49 17.48
N THR A 116 -0.32 9.92 17.37
CA THR A 116 -1.38 9.68 18.36
C THR A 116 -1.91 8.25 18.25
N GLN A 117 -2.38 7.66 19.36
CA GLN A 117 -2.97 6.31 19.37
C GLN A 117 -4.11 6.14 18.35
N ALA A 118 -5.00 7.14 18.21
CA ALA A 118 -6.07 7.12 17.22
C ALA A 118 -5.56 6.98 15.75
N ASN A 119 -4.36 7.48 15.46
CA ASN A 119 -3.75 7.33 14.13
C ASN A 119 -3.19 5.91 13.94
N LEU A 120 -2.76 5.24 15.02
CA LEU A 120 -2.32 3.85 14.99
C LEU A 120 -3.50 2.90 14.81
N ASP A 121 -4.57 3.09 15.56
CA ASP A 121 -5.78 2.24 15.44
C ASP A 121 -6.37 2.35 14.02
N LYS A 122 -6.34 3.57 13.46
CA LYS A 122 -6.69 3.83 12.07
C LYS A 122 -5.69 3.24 11.09
N TYR A 123 -4.41 3.13 11.44
CA TYR A 123 -3.37 2.49 10.61
C TYR A 123 -3.55 0.97 10.55
N GLU A 124 -3.84 0.33 11.67
CA GLU A 124 -3.98 -1.13 11.77
C GLU A 124 -5.27 -1.62 11.10
N ASN A 125 -6.38 -0.87 11.24
CA ASN A 125 -7.67 -1.21 10.65
C ASN A 125 -7.88 -0.67 9.22
N LYS A 126 -6.80 -0.42 8.46
CA LYS A 126 -6.88 0.23 7.15
C LYS A 126 -7.65 -0.59 6.11
N LYS A 127 -8.82 -0.09 5.74
CA LYS A 127 -9.47 -0.37 4.44
C LYS A 127 -9.37 0.90 3.60
N TRP A 128 -8.77 0.82 2.42
CA TRP A 128 -8.66 1.95 1.51
C TRP A 128 -9.75 1.89 0.45
N THR A 129 -10.66 2.85 0.47
CA THR A 129 -11.68 3.02 -0.57
C THR A 129 -11.29 4.11 -1.57
N THR A 130 -10.33 4.98 -1.23
CA THR A 130 -9.84 6.06 -2.11
C THR A 130 -8.31 6.13 -2.15
N PHE A 131 -7.77 6.65 -3.27
CA PHE A 131 -6.32 6.85 -3.42
C PHE A 131 -5.75 7.82 -2.38
N ASN A 132 -6.50 8.85 -1.98
CA ASN A 132 -6.07 9.81 -0.97
C ASN A 132 -5.89 9.14 0.41
N GLN A 133 -6.74 8.16 0.77
CA GLN A 133 -6.57 7.37 1.99
C GLN A 133 -5.33 6.47 1.92
N PHE A 134 -5.07 5.85 0.76
CA PHE A 134 -3.85 5.09 0.53
C PHE A 134 -2.61 5.98 0.63
N LYS A 135 -2.62 7.18 0.03
CA LYS A 135 -1.50 8.12 0.09
C LYS A 135 -1.16 8.52 1.52
N LYS A 136 -2.18 8.83 2.34
CA LYS A 136 -2.02 9.11 3.78
C LYS A 136 -1.44 7.94 4.58
N SER A 137 -1.49 6.71 4.04
CA SER A 137 -0.91 5.56 4.73
C SER A 137 0.63 5.60 4.78
N PHE A 138 1.28 6.31 3.86
CA PHE A 138 2.72 6.53 3.81
C PHE A 138 3.19 7.66 4.74
N ASP A 139 2.28 8.27 5.50
CA ASP A 139 2.61 9.26 6.53
C ASP A 139 3.08 8.59 7.83
N ILE A 140 2.99 7.25 7.92
CA ILE A 140 3.46 6.47 9.06
C ILE A 140 4.36 5.34 8.54
N TRP A 141 5.61 5.34 8.99
CA TRP A 141 6.53 4.26 8.74
C TRP A 141 6.47 3.26 9.90
N CYS A 142 6.28 1.98 9.60
CA CYS A 142 6.35 0.89 10.55
C CYS A 142 7.68 0.17 10.35
N LEU A 143 8.46 0.08 11.43
CA LEU A 143 9.70 -0.68 11.50
C LEU A 143 9.51 -1.81 12.51
N GLU A 144 9.67 -3.04 12.06
CA GLU A 144 9.69 -4.22 12.92
C GLU A 144 11.13 -4.66 13.12
N MET A 145 11.55 -4.83 14.37
CA MET A 145 12.86 -5.36 14.74
C MET A 145 12.68 -6.54 15.69
N LYS A 146 13.48 -7.59 15.53
CA LYS A 146 13.59 -8.62 16.57
C LYS A 146 14.25 -8.04 17.82
N ASN A 147 14.05 -8.69 18.96
CA ASN A 147 14.73 -8.35 20.22
C ASN A 147 16.24 -8.66 20.21
N ASP A 148 16.76 -9.15 19.07
CA ASP A 148 18.18 -9.37 18.86
C ASP A 148 18.89 -8.06 18.50
N PRO A 149 20.19 -7.89 18.84
CA PRO A 149 20.98 -6.72 18.47
C PRO A 149 21.18 -6.56 16.95
N ASN A 150 20.77 -7.56 16.17
CA ASN A 150 21.01 -7.61 14.74
C ASN A 150 19.90 -6.94 13.93
N TRP A 151 20.06 -5.65 13.69
CA TRP A 151 19.16 -4.82 12.87
C TRP A 151 19.03 -5.27 11.42
N LYS A 152 19.95 -6.12 10.94
CA LYS A 152 19.89 -6.71 9.58
C LYS A 152 18.59 -7.49 9.36
N THR A 153 17.96 -7.98 10.43
CA THR A 153 16.68 -8.71 10.35
C THR A 153 15.44 -7.80 10.41
N SER A 154 15.64 -6.49 10.55
CA SER A 154 14.54 -5.53 10.64
C SER A 154 13.79 -5.41 9.31
N LYS A 155 12.50 -5.06 9.39
CA LYS A 155 11.63 -4.81 8.24
C LYS A 155 11.02 -3.43 8.33
N CYS A 156 11.11 -2.65 7.27
CA CYS A 156 10.48 -1.32 7.22
C CYS A 156 9.57 -1.19 6.00
N ASN A 157 8.43 -0.53 6.16
CA ASN A 157 7.49 -0.22 5.06
C ASN A 157 7.87 1.02 4.24
N CYS A 158 9.09 1.56 4.37
CA CYS A 158 9.50 2.77 3.65
C CYS A 158 10.04 2.44 2.24
N PRO A 159 9.89 3.35 1.24
CA PRO A 159 10.34 3.11 -0.13
C PRO A 159 11.84 2.78 -0.24
N ALA A 160 12.67 3.41 0.60
CA ALA A 160 14.10 3.13 0.62
C ALA A 160 14.41 1.67 1.02
N PHE A 161 13.64 1.14 1.98
CA PHE A 161 13.77 -0.24 2.41
C PHE A 161 13.31 -1.22 1.32
N PHE A 162 12.18 -0.96 0.64
CA PHE A 162 11.77 -1.83 -0.46
C PHE A 162 12.78 -1.89 -1.62
N LYS A 163 13.50 -0.79 -1.87
CA LYS A 163 14.52 -0.76 -2.92
C LYS A 163 15.81 -1.47 -2.51
N ASN A 164 16.34 -1.12 -1.33
CA ASN A 164 17.71 -1.49 -0.94
C ASN A 164 17.76 -2.52 0.20
N TYR A 165 16.61 -2.85 0.81
CA TYR A 165 16.48 -3.69 2.01
C TYR A 165 17.23 -3.14 3.22
N ILE A 166 17.55 -1.85 3.16
CA ILE A 166 18.16 -1.07 4.21
C ILE A 166 17.64 0.36 4.10
N CYS A 167 17.38 1.00 5.23
CA CYS A 167 16.89 2.36 5.26
C CYS A 167 17.41 3.10 6.49
N LYS A 168 17.32 4.44 6.43
CA LYS A 168 17.73 5.30 7.53
C LYS A 168 16.94 5.09 8.82
N HIS A 169 15.73 4.50 8.73
CA HIS A 169 14.90 4.22 9.90
C HIS A 169 15.42 2.99 10.65
N ALA A 170 15.76 1.91 9.95
CA ALA A 170 16.34 0.71 10.55
C ALA A 170 17.67 1.03 11.24
N VAL A 171 18.60 1.65 10.52
CA VAL A 171 19.93 2.03 11.04
C VAL A 171 19.83 3.18 12.05
N GLY A 172 18.89 4.10 11.86
CA GLY A 172 18.70 5.19 12.80
C GLY A 172 18.13 4.71 14.14
N MET A 173 17.25 3.71 14.13
CA MET A 173 16.69 3.15 15.35
C MET A 173 17.73 2.44 16.19
N THR A 174 18.68 1.73 15.58
CA THR A 174 19.80 1.14 16.33
C THR A 174 20.73 2.16 16.97
N ILE A 175 20.78 3.38 16.44
CA ILE A 175 21.57 4.46 17.03
C ILE A 175 20.82 5.10 18.22
N ARG A 176 19.47 5.02 18.23
CA ARG A 176 18.61 5.61 19.26
C ARG A 176 18.33 4.70 20.44
N LEU A 177 18.28 3.38 20.21
CA LEU A 177 18.15 2.34 21.23
C LEU A 177 19.48 2.17 21.97
#